data_AF-A0A7M7HEZ8-F1
#
_entry.id   AF-A0A7M7HEZ8-F1
#
_cell.length_a   1.000
_cell.length_b   1.000
_cell.length_c   1.000
_cell.angle_alpha   90.00
_cell.angle_beta   90.00
_cell.angle_gamma   90.00
#
_symmetry.space_group_name_H-M   'P 1'
#
loop_
_entity.id
_entity.type
_entity.pdbx_description
1 polymer ?
#
loop_
_entity_poly.entity_id
_entity_poly.type
_entity_poly.pdbx_seq_one_letter_code
_entity_poly.pdbx_strand_id
1 'polypeptide(L)'
;MTMECCMHIVDGDSTNIISFSETSWRKFVISVHQWKEFDIKEGVIATHAIEKYDLELVLSPDILNVPPQTLGYHRACYMRFTDKTKIERVRKKQERSGHEATRTNDVPLEAEDSGIKPPSKIRQLRPRQSDQHSVQPRVRHILPVQCIICRKDKTTCDHFTRKRRKEKLTQCETISAGKLVLAAEMRTDEKILMQIRGKDPVALEVRYHLSCYQNYTRFLTKKDKEENSENILYKKSYDHFCRSVVDVRVVKGREVLRLQKLLGLFKKCVKEVEGKEIPSYKSFNLKRRLQKTFPFLKFLRSSHSNASDLVFVEDLSMDEVAEDVVHPFSSDISSTDETDGDTDSDIHQTEGAPQVRTSCDLRPLYHAAQSLRRAIERGSNSIPQPPWPPTARDLTADMALGLVPDALYNFMAWTVGATNELPPDNSRVQVKDAKKSKIVSICQDVMNLASSGRTIMPKHSALAMSVRHLTGSAQLIGLLNGLGHCSSNSQVLEHDTALAQLQIQRGENFIPPNILPSVHTTLVWDNNDFGEETLSGKGTTHNTNGIILQRPSPELLHSNLLLIDACTTSFSHP
;
A
#
# COMPACT_ATOMS: atom_id res chain seq x y z
N MET A 1 -4.67 -4.11 60.17
CA MET A 1 -5.72 -3.63 59.24
C MET A 1 -5.68 -4.53 58.01
N THR A 2 -6.75 -5.25 57.72
CA THR A 2 -6.88 -6.09 56.52
C THR A 2 -7.21 -5.21 55.32
N MET A 3 -6.35 -5.18 54.29
CA MET A 3 -6.64 -4.44 53.07
C MET A 3 -7.80 -5.11 52.31
N GLU A 4 -8.71 -4.31 51.77
CA GLU A 4 -9.86 -4.77 50.98
C GLU A 4 -9.70 -4.38 49.51
N CYS A 5 -10.15 -5.24 48.58
CA CYS A 5 -10.16 -4.92 47.15
C CYS A 5 -11.34 -4.00 46.81
N CYS A 6 -11.07 -2.73 46.46
CA CYS A 6 -12.12 -1.73 46.19
C CYS A 6 -12.80 -1.85 44.80
N MET A 7 -12.37 -2.79 43.95
CA MET A 7 -12.90 -2.94 42.58
C MET A 7 -13.05 -4.41 42.17
N HIS A 8 -13.53 -5.24 43.08
CA HIS A 8 -13.62 -6.68 42.87
C HIS A 8 -14.60 -7.03 41.73
N ILE A 9 -14.07 -7.47 40.58
CA ILE A 9 -14.86 -7.88 39.40
C ILE A 9 -14.73 -9.39 39.13
N VAL A 10 -13.64 -10.01 39.56
CA VAL A 10 -13.32 -11.40 39.23
C VAL A 10 -13.71 -12.29 40.39
N ASP A 11 -14.87 -12.93 40.27
CA ASP A 11 -15.37 -13.90 41.25
C ASP A 11 -14.33 -15.02 41.45
N GLY A 12 -13.92 -15.26 42.71
CA GLY A 12 -12.94 -16.30 43.07
C GLY A 12 -11.46 -15.90 42.98
N ASP A 13 -11.15 -14.62 42.77
CA ASP A 13 -9.77 -14.13 42.79
C ASP A 13 -9.22 -14.10 44.22
N SER A 14 -8.44 -15.13 44.58
CA SER A 14 -7.75 -15.27 45.88
C SER A 14 -6.31 -14.76 45.84
N THR A 15 -5.96 -13.92 44.85
CA THR A 15 -4.61 -13.35 44.75
C THR A 15 -4.37 -12.29 45.81
N ASN A 16 -3.11 -12.08 46.18
CA ASN A 16 -2.74 -11.09 47.18
C ASN A 16 -3.19 -9.67 46.77
N ILE A 17 -3.79 -8.94 47.72
CA ILE A 17 -4.23 -7.56 47.54
C ILE A 17 -3.00 -6.65 47.48
N ILE A 18 -2.89 -5.90 46.39
CA ILE A 18 -1.79 -4.97 46.12
C ILE A 18 -2.22 -3.57 46.56
N SER A 19 -1.36 -2.86 47.30
CA SER A 19 -1.59 -1.46 47.67
C SER A 19 -1.47 -0.53 46.45
N PHE A 20 -2.19 0.59 46.49
CA PHE A 20 -2.11 1.57 45.42
C PHE A 20 -0.80 2.38 45.48
N SER A 21 -0.15 2.52 44.32
CA SER A 21 0.72 3.66 44.02
C SER A 21 -0.13 4.87 43.63
N GLU A 22 0.42 6.08 43.75
CA GLU A 22 -0.19 7.33 43.28
C GLU A 22 -0.67 7.22 41.82
N THR A 23 0.15 6.66 40.94
CA THR A 23 -0.20 6.45 39.52
C THR A 23 -1.35 5.47 39.33
N SER A 24 -1.37 4.39 40.13
CA SER A 24 -2.41 3.37 40.03
C SER A 24 -3.75 3.87 40.60
N TRP A 25 -3.70 4.69 41.65
CA TRP A 25 -4.85 5.33 42.28
C TRP A 25 -5.52 6.33 41.35
N ARG A 26 -4.73 7.25 40.74
CA ARG A 26 -5.25 8.20 39.75
C ARG A 26 -5.98 7.51 38.61
N LYS A 27 -5.39 6.42 38.10
CA LYS A 27 -6.00 5.65 37.00
C LYS A 27 -7.29 4.93 37.42
N PHE A 28 -7.38 4.50 38.67
CA PHE A 28 -8.62 3.96 39.23
C PHE A 28 -9.72 5.03 39.31
N VAL A 29 -9.44 6.19 39.91
CA VAL A 29 -10.40 7.31 40.03
C VAL A 29 -10.91 7.76 38.65
N ILE A 30 -10.03 7.89 37.65
CA ILE A 30 -10.43 8.19 36.27
C ILE A 30 -11.38 7.13 35.72
N SER A 31 -11.09 5.85 35.97
CA SER A 31 -11.91 4.74 35.47
C SER A 31 -13.27 4.69 36.18
N VAL A 32 -13.35 5.03 37.47
CA VAL A 32 -14.60 5.14 38.25
C VAL A 32 -15.54 6.17 37.61
N HIS A 33 -15.05 7.37 37.30
CA HIS A 33 -15.87 8.39 36.65
C HIS A 33 -16.27 8.03 35.22
N GLN A 34 -15.50 7.19 34.54
CA GLN A 34 -15.88 6.66 33.23
C GLN A 34 -16.95 5.58 33.35
N TRP A 35 -16.93 4.77 34.41
CA TRP A 35 -17.88 3.68 34.58
C TRP A 35 -19.24 4.10 35.16
N LYS A 36 -19.30 5.20 35.93
CA LYS A 36 -20.52 5.65 36.65
C LYS A 36 -21.76 5.84 35.76
N GLU A 37 -21.57 6.11 34.47
CA GLU A 37 -22.65 6.40 33.52
C GLU A 37 -23.31 5.11 32.96
N PHE A 38 -22.79 3.93 33.32
CA PHE A 38 -23.22 2.66 32.76
C PHE A 38 -23.90 1.77 33.80
N ASP A 39 -25.10 1.26 33.48
CA ASP A 39 -25.83 0.28 34.30
C ASP A 39 -25.30 -1.15 34.07
N ILE A 40 -24.04 -1.38 34.44
CA ILE A 40 -23.35 -2.68 34.38
C ILE A 40 -22.57 -2.94 35.66
N LYS A 41 -22.11 -4.18 35.88
CA LYS A 41 -21.35 -4.58 37.09
C LYS A 41 -20.24 -3.58 37.47
N GLU A 42 -19.45 -3.15 36.48
CA GLU A 42 -18.36 -2.18 36.68
C GLU A 42 -18.87 -0.78 37.04
N GLY A 43 -20.04 -0.37 36.55
CA GLY A 43 -20.69 0.89 36.90
C GLY A 43 -21.28 0.89 38.31
N VAL A 44 -21.90 -0.22 38.74
CA VAL A 44 -22.35 -0.39 40.14
C VAL A 44 -21.18 -0.32 41.12
N ILE A 45 -20.06 -0.96 40.79
CA ILE A 45 -18.83 -0.88 41.57
C ILE A 45 -18.30 0.57 41.61
N ALA A 46 -18.37 1.28 40.48
CA ALA A 46 -17.96 2.68 40.40
C ALA A 46 -18.83 3.60 41.26
N THR A 47 -20.16 3.47 41.20
CA THR A 47 -21.09 4.24 42.04
C THR A 47 -20.87 3.96 43.52
N HIS A 48 -20.71 2.69 43.89
CA HIS A 48 -20.39 2.32 45.27
C HIS A 48 -19.04 2.87 45.73
N ALA A 49 -18.03 2.90 44.86
CA ALA A 49 -16.74 3.51 45.17
C ALA A 49 -16.84 5.03 45.33
N ILE A 50 -17.72 5.71 44.58
CA ILE A 50 -17.97 7.15 44.74
C ILE A 50 -18.59 7.42 46.11
N GLU A 51 -19.62 6.66 46.49
CA GLU A 51 -20.33 6.82 47.77
C GLU A 51 -19.46 6.43 48.98
N LYS A 52 -18.72 5.31 48.89
CA LYS A 52 -17.93 4.77 50.01
C LYS A 52 -16.64 5.56 50.26
N TYR A 53 -16.08 6.22 49.25
CA TYR A 53 -14.80 6.91 49.33
C TYR A 53 -14.86 8.40 49.01
N ASP A 54 -16.08 8.97 48.97
CA ASP A 54 -16.35 10.39 48.74
C ASP A 54 -15.64 10.97 47.49
N LEU A 55 -15.78 10.27 46.36
CA LEU A 55 -15.16 10.66 45.08
C LEU A 55 -16.10 11.53 44.23
N GLU A 56 -17.06 12.23 44.86
CA GLU A 56 -18.22 12.82 44.18
C GLU A 56 -17.91 14.14 43.45
N LEU A 57 -16.88 14.91 43.86
CA LEU A 57 -16.57 16.22 43.28
C LEU A 57 -15.07 16.49 43.04
N VAL A 58 -14.76 16.78 41.76
CA VAL A 58 -13.60 17.48 41.16
C VAL A 58 -12.33 16.66 40.79
N LEU A 59 -11.91 16.82 39.53
CA LEU A 59 -10.53 16.70 39.03
C LEU A 59 -9.62 17.79 39.66
N SER A 60 -9.59 17.88 40.99
CA SER A 60 -8.76 18.80 41.75
C SER A 60 -7.41 18.12 42.02
N PRO A 61 -6.26 18.82 41.90
CA PRO A 61 -4.93 18.24 42.12
C PRO A 61 -4.73 17.64 43.51
N ASP A 62 -5.52 18.05 44.51
CA ASP A 62 -5.29 17.73 45.91
C ASP A 62 -5.90 16.37 46.35
N ILE A 63 -6.96 15.89 45.68
CA ILE A 63 -7.59 14.58 45.93
C ILE A 63 -6.86 13.44 45.19
N LEU A 64 -5.97 13.78 44.25
CA LEU A 64 -5.26 12.84 43.38
C LEU A 64 -4.00 12.21 43.99
N ASN A 65 -3.61 12.56 45.24
CA ASN A 65 -2.22 12.39 45.66
C ASN A 65 -1.95 11.45 46.85
N VAL A 66 -2.95 10.92 47.56
CA VAL A 66 -2.68 9.91 48.61
C VAL A 66 -3.71 8.77 48.58
N PRO A 67 -3.32 7.55 48.18
CA PRO A 67 -4.20 6.40 48.28
C PRO A 67 -4.43 6.03 49.75
N PRO A 68 -5.67 5.69 50.16
CA PRO A 68 -5.93 5.21 51.51
C PRO A 68 -5.13 3.92 51.79
N GLN A 69 -4.39 3.87 52.90
CA GLN A 69 -3.52 2.73 53.27
C GLN A 69 -4.30 1.42 53.54
N THR A 70 -5.62 1.52 53.68
CA THR A 70 -6.54 0.41 53.91
C THR A 70 -7.10 -0.20 52.62
N LEU A 71 -6.83 0.42 51.47
CA LEU A 71 -7.36 -0.02 50.18
C LEU A 71 -6.29 -0.64 49.29
N GLY A 72 -6.69 -1.70 48.61
CA GLY A 72 -5.87 -2.29 47.56
C GLY A 72 -6.71 -2.88 46.44
N TYR A 73 -6.07 -3.65 45.58
CA TYR A 73 -6.73 -4.30 44.47
C TYR A 73 -6.08 -5.64 44.14
N HIS A 74 -6.88 -6.57 43.61
CA HIS A 74 -6.32 -7.71 42.89
C HIS A 74 -5.87 -7.26 41.50
N ARG A 75 -4.72 -7.77 41.05
CA ARG A 75 -4.14 -7.40 39.75
C ARG A 75 -5.11 -7.65 38.59
N ALA A 76 -5.86 -8.75 38.62
CA ALA A 76 -6.82 -9.07 37.57
C ALA A 76 -8.03 -8.14 37.58
N CYS A 77 -8.53 -7.79 38.77
CA CYS A 77 -9.61 -6.82 38.96
C CYS A 77 -9.20 -5.43 38.43
N TYR A 78 -8.02 -4.95 38.81
CA TYR A 78 -7.49 -3.66 38.36
C TYR A 78 -7.27 -3.59 36.85
N MET A 79 -6.72 -4.65 36.25
CA MET A 79 -6.50 -4.70 34.80
C MET A 79 -7.83 -4.68 34.02
N ARG A 80 -8.88 -5.32 34.53
CA ARG A 80 -10.21 -5.34 33.89
C ARG A 80 -11.00 -4.05 34.11
N PHE A 81 -10.89 -3.45 35.31
CA PHE A 81 -11.58 -2.21 35.65
C PHE A 81 -10.97 -1.02 34.89
N THR A 82 -9.65 -0.97 34.73
CA THR A 82 -8.95 0.17 34.08
C THR A 82 -8.67 -0.02 32.59
N ASP A 83 -9.29 -1.01 31.93
CA ASP A 83 -9.14 -1.27 30.50
C ASP A 83 -9.91 -0.25 29.65
N LYS A 84 -9.17 0.74 29.14
CA LYS A 84 -9.69 1.78 28.25
C LYS A 84 -10.43 1.24 27.03
N THR A 85 -10.00 0.10 26.46
CA THR A 85 -10.65 -0.47 25.28
C THR A 85 -12.01 -1.08 25.61
N LYS A 86 -12.18 -1.55 26.85
CA LYS A 86 -13.44 -2.11 27.33
C LYS A 86 -14.45 -1.00 27.62
N ILE A 87 -14.02 0.07 28.29
CA ILE A 87 -14.82 1.29 28.55
C ILE A 87 -15.37 1.85 27.23
N GLU A 88 -14.50 2.04 26.24
CA GLU A 88 -14.89 2.63 24.95
C GLU A 88 -15.87 1.74 24.15
N ARG A 89 -15.74 0.41 24.25
CA ARG A 89 -16.68 -0.52 23.60
C ARG A 89 -18.07 -0.45 24.24
N VAL A 90 -18.16 -0.31 25.56
CA VAL A 90 -19.44 -0.18 26.27
C VAL A 90 -20.11 1.15 25.88
N ARG A 91 -19.34 2.25 25.87
CA ARG A 91 -19.82 3.58 25.43
C ARG A 91 -20.43 3.55 24.04
N LYS A 92 -19.69 3.03 23.05
CA LYS A 92 -20.18 2.90 21.65
C LYS A 92 -21.41 2.01 21.51
N LYS A 93 -21.60 1.04 22.41
CA LYS A 93 -22.78 0.17 22.39
C LYS A 93 -24.02 0.91 22.88
N GLN A 94 -23.89 1.76 23.90
CA GLN A 94 -25.00 2.55 24.44
C GLN A 94 -25.44 3.67 23.48
N GLU A 95 -24.48 4.34 22.83
CA GLU A 95 -24.75 5.36 21.79
C GLU A 95 -25.57 4.79 20.62
N ARG A 96 -25.34 3.53 20.26
CA ARG A 96 -26.08 2.83 19.20
C ARG A 96 -27.50 2.47 19.62
N SER A 97 -27.73 2.05 20.87
CA SER A 97 -29.07 1.78 21.38
C SER A 97 -29.91 3.04 21.61
N GLY A 98 -29.27 4.18 21.92
CA GLY A 98 -29.96 5.46 22.08
C GLY A 98 -30.55 6.02 20.78
N HIS A 99 -29.85 5.82 19.64
CA HIS A 99 -30.32 6.26 18.33
C HIS A 99 -31.48 5.43 17.76
N GLU A 100 -31.74 4.24 18.31
CA GLU A 100 -32.81 3.35 17.88
C GLU A 100 -34.13 3.65 18.60
N ALA A 101 -34.09 4.22 19.81
CA ALA A 101 -35.25 4.58 20.61
C ALA A 101 -35.91 5.93 20.23
N THR A 102 -35.19 6.82 19.51
CA THR A 102 -35.71 8.15 19.12
C THR A 102 -36.54 8.12 17.82
N ARG A 103 -36.69 6.96 17.17
CA ARG A 103 -37.40 6.82 15.87
C ARG A 103 -38.81 6.25 15.97
N THR A 104 -39.34 5.96 17.15
CA THR A 104 -40.61 5.21 17.32
C THR A 104 -41.76 5.99 17.94
N ASN A 105 -41.72 7.33 18.00
CA ASN A 105 -42.82 8.13 18.56
C ASN A 105 -43.56 8.96 17.51
N ASP A 106 -44.22 8.29 16.56
CA ASP A 106 -45.40 8.81 15.85
C ASP A 106 -46.38 7.64 15.61
N VAL A 107 -47.65 7.82 15.99
CA VAL A 107 -48.74 6.82 16.17
C VAL A 107 -50.05 7.46 15.64
N PRO A 108 -51.20 6.77 15.35
CA PRO A 108 -51.52 5.38 14.97
C PRO A 108 -52.32 5.29 13.64
N LEU A 109 -52.66 4.08 13.16
CA LEU A 109 -54.02 3.72 12.70
C LEU A 109 -54.16 2.19 12.53
N GLU A 110 -55.32 1.67 12.94
CA GLU A 110 -55.67 0.25 13.06
C GLU A 110 -55.99 -0.45 11.73
N ALA A 111 -55.65 -1.74 11.62
CA ALA A 111 -56.40 -2.72 10.83
C ALA A 111 -56.04 -4.15 11.26
N GLU A 112 -57.02 -5.04 11.13
CA GLU A 112 -57.20 -6.30 11.84
C GLU A 112 -56.37 -7.49 11.32
N ASP A 113 -56.19 -8.42 12.27
CA ASP A 113 -55.95 -9.86 12.19
C ASP A 113 -55.85 -10.55 10.82
N SER A 114 -54.67 -11.12 10.54
CA SER A 114 -54.57 -12.42 9.88
C SER A 114 -53.25 -13.10 10.28
N GLY A 115 -53.39 -14.14 11.10
CA GLY A 115 -52.29 -14.87 11.71
C GLY A 115 -51.38 -15.59 10.73
N ILE A 116 -50.12 -15.14 10.63
CA ILE A 116 -48.96 -15.97 10.30
C ILE A 116 -47.80 -15.52 11.20
N LYS A 117 -47.42 -16.35 12.17
CA LYS A 117 -46.28 -16.11 13.07
C LYS A 117 -44.97 -16.25 12.29
N PRO A 118 -44.07 -15.23 12.21
CA PRO A 118 -42.71 -15.45 11.76
C PRO A 118 -41.89 -16.15 12.86
N PRO A 119 -40.96 -17.06 12.52
CA PRO A 119 -40.24 -17.85 13.50
C PRO A 119 -39.32 -16.98 14.36
N SER A 120 -39.35 -17.29 15.65
CA SER A 120 -38.53 -16.73 16.71
C SER A 120 -37.03 -16.82 16.37
N LYS A 121 -36.33 -15.68 16.48
CA LYS A 121 -34.87 -15.61 16.47
C LYS A 121 -34.33 -16.53 17.56
N ILE A 122 -33.79 -17.68 17.16
CA ILE A 122 -33.08 -18.61 18.04
C ILE A 122 -31.95 -17.83 18.72
N ARG A 123 -32.05 -17.69 20.04
CA ARG A 123 -30.99 -17.21 20.91
C ARG A 123 -29.79 -18.16 20.75
N GLN A 124 -28.72 -17.69 20.11
CA GLN A 124 -27.44 -18.37 20.20
C GLN A 124 -26.94 -18.30 21.64
N LEU A 125 -27.07 -19.42 22.35
CA LEU A 125 -26.43 -19.65 23.64
C LEU A 125 -24.91 -19.69 23.41
N ARG A 126 -24.19 -18.72 24.00
CA ARG A 126 -22.74 -18.84 24.19
C ARG A 126 -22.49 -19.93 25.25
N PRO A 127 -21.58 -20.90 25.01
CA PRO A 127 -21.10 -21.74 26.10
C PRO A 127 -20.27 -20.89 27.06
N ARG A 128 -20.65 -20.95 28.35
CA ARG A 128 -19.82 -20.57 29.49
C ARG A 128 -18.56 -21.43 29.49
N GLN A 129 -17.41 -20.80 29.61
CA GLN A 129 -16.18 -21.47 30.04
C GLN A 129 -16.31 -21.79 31.52
N SER A 130 -16.37 -23.06 31.86
CA SER A 130 -16.01 -23.57 33.18
C SER A 130 -15.34 -24.93 33.00
N ASP A 131 -14.11 -24.98 33.46
CA ASP A 131 -13.34 -26.11 33.96
C ASP A 131 -13.06 -27.32 33.05
N GLN A 132 -11.79 -27.33 32.64
CA GLN A 132 -10.88 -28.48 32.67
C GLN A 132 -11.54 -29.83 33.01
N HIS A 133 -11.74 -30.67 32.00
CA HIS A 133 -11.18 -32.01 31.98
C HIS A 133 -11.08 -32.50 30.53
N SER A 134 -9.99 -33.20 30.28
CA SER A 134 -9.48 -33.67 29.00
C SER A 134 -10.45 -34.52 28.18
N VAL A 135 -10.85 -34.06 26.99
CA VAL A 135 -11.11 -34.95 25.84
C VAL A 135 -10.67 -34.23 24.57
N GLN A 136 -9.47 -34.55 24.08
CA GLN A 136 -9.03 -34.15 22.74
C GLN A 136 -9.70 -35.05 21.69
N PRO A 137 -10.33 -34.51 20.63
CA PRO A 137 -10.58 -35.28 19.43
C PRO A 137 -9.24 -35.42 18.69
N ARG A 138 -8.70 -36.64 18.64
CA ARG A 138 -7.47 -36.98 17.94
C ARG A 138 -7.70 -36.94 16.43
N VAL A 139 -7.56 -35.78 15.79
CA VAL A 139 -7.15 -35.75 14.39
C VAL A 139 -5.62 -35.76 14.39
N ARG A 140 -5.04 -36.94 14.19
CA ARG A 140 -3.60 -37.10 14.08
C ARG A 140 -3.18 -36.59 12.70
N HIS A 141 -2.55 -35.42 12.64
CA HIS A 141 -1.81 -35.01 11.44
C HIS A 141 -0.88 -36.15 11.01
N ILE A 142 -0.83 -36.45 9.70
CA ILE A 142 -0.06 -37.58 9.15
C ILE A 142 1.44 -37.40 9.45
N LEU A 143 1.93 -36.15 9.42
CA LEU A 143 3.25 -35.76 9.92
C LEU A 143 3.13 -34.83 11.14
N PRO A 144 4.12 -34.84 12.06
CA PRO A 144 4.12 -33.92 13.20
C PRO A 144 4.09 -32.45 12.76
N VAL A 145 3.44 -31.59 13.55
CA VAL A 145 3.35 -30.13 13.30
C VAL A 145 4.69 -29.45 13.61
N GLN A 146 5.69 -29.74 12.79
CA GLN A 146 7.04 -29.20 12.92
C GLN A 146 7.66 -28.98 11.54
N CYS A 147 8.68 -28.13 11.47
CA CYS A 147 9.41 -27.91 10.22
C CYS A 147 10.17 -29.19 9.81
N ILE A 148 9.91 -29.69 8.60
CA ILE A 148 10.58 -30.89 8.05
C ILE A 148 12.10 -30.72 7.91
N ILE A 149 12.56 -29.48 7.68
CA ILE A 149 13.98 -29.14 7.48
C ILE A 149 14.73 -29.02 8.80
N CYS A 150 14.22 -28.25 9.77
CA CYS A 150 14.97 -27.95 11.01
C CYS A 150 14.46 -28.66 12.26
N ARG A 151 13.22 -29.19 12.26
CA ARG A 151 12.55 -29.89 13.37
C ARG A 151 12.57 -29.14 14.72
N LYS A 152 12.73 -27.81 14.68
CA LYS A 152 12.80 -26.93 15.85
C LYS A 152 11.83 -25.78 15.65
N ASP A 153 11.48 -25.07 16.72
CA ASP A 153 10.82 -23.78 16.63
C ASP A 153 11.83 -22.68 16.29
N LYS A 154 11.50 -21.79 15.36
CA LYS A 154 12.37 -20.66 14.99
C LYS A 154 11.72 -19.34 15.40
N THR A 155 12.54 -18.37 15.80
CA THR A 155 12.09 -17.00 16.09
C THR A 155 12.73 -16.03 15.11
N THR A 156 11.95 -15.11 14.60
CA THR A 156 12.40 -14.00 13.75
C THR A 156 12.26 -12.69 14.51
N CYS A 157 13.19 -11.78 14.26
CA CYS A 157 13.15 -10.43 14.80
C CYS A 157 12.66 -9.49 13.70
N ASP A 158 11.62 -8.71 13.99
CA ASP A 158 11.17 -7.65 13.10
C ASP A 158 12.22 -6.52 13.10
N HIS A 159 12.75 -6.18 11.94
CA HIS A 159 13.81 -5.18 11.78
C HIS A 159 13.37 -3.77 12.23
N PHE A 160 12.08 -3.45 12.12
CA PHE A 160 11.54 -2.14 12.45
C PHE A 160 11.13 -2.06 13.93
N THR A 161 10.49 -3.10 14.46
CA THR A 161 9.98 -3.09 15.85
C THR A 161 10.93 -3.72 16.87
N ARG A 162 12.01 -4.39 16.42
CA ARG A 162 12.94 -5.21 17.24
C ARG A 162 12.28 -6.26 18.14
N LYS A 163 11.00 -6.55 17.92
CA LYS A 163 10.25 -7.56 18.69
C LYS A 163 10.51 -8.94 18.10
N ARG A 164 10.82 -9.89 18.97
CA ARG A 164 10.96 -11.31 18.61
C ARG A 164 9.58 -11.93 18.47
N ARG A 165 9.34 -12.61 17.34
CA ARG A 165 8.11 -13.38 17.10
C ARG A 165 8.48 -14.79 16.66
N LYS A 166 7.66 -15.77 17.01
CA LYS A 166 7.82 -17.15 16.53
C LYS A 166 7.51 -17.18 15.04
N GLU A 167 8.42 -17.71 14.23
CA GLU A 167 8.22 -17.89 12.80
C GLU A 167 7.12 -18.94 12.60
N LYS A 168 6.11 -18.60 11.79
CA LYS A 168 5.01 -19.53 11.52
C LYS A 168 5.49 -20.61 10.55
N LEU A 169 4.94 -21.82 10.71
CA LEU A 169 5.12 -22.90 9.76
C LEU A 169 4.21 -22.68 8.54
N THR A 170 4.79 -22.80 7.36
CA THR A 170 4.10 -22.77 6.06
C THR A 170 3.88 -24.20 5.61
N GLN A 171 2.68 -24.52 5.13
CA GLN A 171 2.35 -25.82 4.55
C GLN A 171 2.79 -25.87 3.09
N CYS A 172 3.20 -27.05 2.62
CA CYS A 172 3.51 -27.27 1.21
C CYS A 172 2.22 -27.27 0.40
N GLU A 173 2.19 -26.46 -0.66
CA GLU A 173 1.03 -26.28 -1.54
C GLU A 173 1.22 -26.99 -2.90
N THR A 174 2.40 -27.57 -3.15
CA THR A 174 2.74 -28.21 -4.42
C THR A 174 2.83 -29.72 -4.27
N ILE A 175 2.06 -30.45 -5.08
CA ILE A 175 1.97 -31.92 -5.10
C ILE A 175 3.33 -32.60 -5.39
N SER A 176 4.26 -31.92 -6.06
CA SER A 176 5.61 -32.42 -6.33
C SER A 176 6.67 -31.92 -5.32
N ALA A 177 6.28 -31.15 -4.30
CA ALA A 177 7.17 -30.38 -3.40
C ALA A 177 8.18 -29.44 -4.11
N GLY A 178 8.07 -29.26 -5.43
CA GLY A 178 8.83 -28.30 -6.22
C GLY A 178 10.35 -28.36 -5.99
N LYS A 179 10.92 -27.21 -5.61
CA LYS A 179 12.37 -27.05 -5.39
C LYS A 179 12.89 -27.79 -4.16
N LEU A 180 12.02 -28.23 -3.24
CA LEU A 180 12.42 -28.92 -2.01
C LEU A 180 12.93 -30.34 -2.31
N VAL A 181 12.23 -31.09 -3.18
CA VAL A 181 12.64 -32.44 -3.60
C VAL A 181 13.96 -32.36 -4.36
N LEU A 182 14.04 -31.48 -5.37
CA LEU A 182 15.28 -31.23 -6.13
C LEU A 182 16.46 -30.87 -5.22
N ALA A 183 16.24 -29.98 -4.24
CA ALA A 183 17.28 -29.61 -3.29
C ALA A 183 17.70 -30.79 -2.39
N ALA A 184 16.76 -31.62 -1.97
CA ALA A 184 17.02 -32.78 -1.13
C ALA A 184 17.76 -33.90 -1.89
N GLU A 185 17.43 -34.12 -3.16
CA GLU A 185 18.13 -35.06 -4.05
C GLU A 185 19.57 -34.63 -4.30
N MET A 186 19.79 -33.34 -4.63
CA MET A 186 21.14 -32.81 -4.86
C MET A 186 22.01 -32.77 -3.60
N ARG A 187 21.40 -32.67 -2.43
CA ARG A 187 22.09 -32.71 -1.13
C ARG A 187 22.16 -34.11 -0.52
N THR A 188 21.61 -35.13 -1.21
CA THR A 188 21.52 -36.51 -0.72
C THR A 188 20.96 -36.60 0.71
N ASP A 189 19.92 -35.81 1.00
CA ASP A 189 19.34 -35.70 2.35
C ASP A 189 18.25 -36.76 2.56
N GLU A 190 18.69 -37.99 2.88
CA GLU A 190 17.84 -39.17 3.03
C GLU A 190 16.69 -38.99 4.04
N LYS A 191 16.89 -38.17 5.07
CA LYS A 191 15.87 -37.92 6.10
C LYS A 191 14.65 -37.18 5.56
N ILE A 192 14.87 -36.25 4.63
CA ILE A 192 13.81 -35.49 3.98
C ILE A 192 13.25 -36.33 2.84
N LEU A 193 14.10 -36.98 2.04
CA LEU A 193 13.70 -37.82 0.92
C LEU A 193 12.79 -38.98 1.33
N MET A 194 13.05 -39.67 2.44
CA MET A 194 12.15 -40.73 2.94
C MET A 194 10.71 -40.26 3.21
N GLN A 195 10.54 -38.98 3.55
CA GLN A 195 9.25 -38.40 3.88
C GLN A 195 8.51 -37.86 2.66
N ILE A 196 9.21 -37.34 1.64
CA ILE A 196 8.59 -36.63 0.51
C ILE A 196 8.75 -37.31 -0.86
N ARG A 197 9.69 -38.25 -1.03
CA ARG A 197 10.00 -38.84 -2.33
C ARG A 197 8.87 -39.77 -2.79
N GLY A 198 8.29 -39.49 -3.95
CA GLY A 198 7.22 -40.28 -4.54
C GLY A 198 5.89 -40.26 -3.76
N LYS A 199 5.74 -39.37 -2.77
CA LYS A 199 4.53 -39.18 -1.96
C LYS A 199 4.01 -37.77 -2.18
N ASP A 200 2.70 -37.59 -2.08
CA ASP A 200 2.07 -36.26 -2.16
C ASP A 200 2.35 -35.45 -0.87
N PRO A 201 3.22 -34.42 -0.92
CA PRO A 201 3.60 -33.61 0.24
C PRO A 201 2.47 -32.71 0.74
N VAL A 202 1.46 -32.43 -0.10
CA VAL A 202 0.26 -31.67 0.25
C VAL A 202 -0.64 -32.56 1.10
N ALA A 203 -0.89 -33.79 0.64
CA ALA A 203 -1.66 -34.80 1.39
C ALA A 203 -0.97 -35.21 2.69
N LEU A 204 0.37 -35.22 2.73
CA LEU A 204 1.15 -35.47 3.95
C LEU A 204 1.21 -34.27 4.91
N GLU A 205 0.58 -33.14 4.55
CA GLU A 205 0.63 -31.87 5.28
C GLU A 205 2.07 -31.44 5.65
N VAL A 206 3.02 -31.57 4.72
CA VAL A 206 4.42 -31.21 4.97
C VAL A 206 4.51 -29.71 5.31
N ARG A 207 5.18 -29.40 6.42
CA ARG A 207 5.35 -28.02 6.91
C ARG A 207 6.82 -27.62 7.01
N TYR A 208 7.13 -26.37 6.74
CA TYR A 208 8.46 -25.79 6.92
C TYR A 208 8.41 -24.30 7.28
N HIS A 209 9.46 -23.79 7.90
CA HIS A 209 9.65 -22.34 7.98
C HIS A 209 10.04 -21.79 6.62
N LEU A 210 9.51 -20.63 6.25
CA LEU A 210 9.85 -19.97 4.98
C LEU A 210 11.36 -19.70 4.89
N SER A 211 11.98 -19.26 5.98
CA SER A 211 13.42 -19.02 6.01
C SER A 211 14.26 -20.30 5.88
N CYS A 212 13.77 -21.43 6.42
CA CYS A 212 14.43 -22.73 6.25
C CYS A 212 14.34 -23.21 4.81
N TYR A 213 13.17 -23.08 4.17
CA TYR A 213 12.98 -23.44 2.77
C TYR A 213 13.89 -22.60 1.86
N GLN A 214 13.90 -21.28 2.01
CA GLN A 214 14.73 -20.38 1.20
C GLN A 214 16.22 -20.69 1.32
N ASN A 215 16.72 -20.92 2.55
CA ASN A 215 18.12 -21.28 2.75
C ASN A 215 18.44 -22.67 2.18
N TYR A 216 17.52 -23.62 2.32
CA TYR A 216 17.70 -24.98 1.83
C TYR A 216 17.72 -25.05 0.30
N THR A 217 16.92 -24.23 -0.39
CA THR A 217 16.87 -24.21 -1.87
C THR A 217 17.75 -23.13 -2.52
N ARG A 218 18.50 -22.34 -1.73
CA ARG A 218 19.21 -21.15 -2.20
C ARG A 218 20.18 -21.43 -3.34
N PHE A 219 20.88 -22.55 -3.29
CA PHE A 219 21.88 -22.93 -4.28
C PHE A 219 21.25 -23.26 -5.66
N LEU A 220 19.99 -23.67 -5.71
CA LEU A 220 19.26 -23.88 -6.98
C LEU A 220 18.91 -22.57 -7.70
N THR A 221 18.86 -21.46 -6.96
CA THR A 221 18.49 -20.13 -7.50
C THR A 221 19.67 -19.26 -7.87
N LYS A 222 20.90 -19.65 -7.50
CA LYS A 222 22.11 -19.04 -8.07
C LYS A 222 22.33 -19.66 -9.45
N LYS A 223 21.89 -18.98 -10.51
CA LYS A 223 22.61 -19.10 -11.79
C LYS A 223 24.03 -18.66 -11.51
N ASP A 224 25.02 -19.50 -11.83
CA ASP A 224 26.40 -19.06 -11.96
C ASP A 224 26.41 -17.85 -12.89
N LYS A 225 26.51 -16.66 -12.30
CA LYS A 225 26.92 -15.50 -13.05
C LYS A 225 28.38 -15.76 -13.36
N GLU A 226 28.65 -16.21 -14.57
CA GLU A 226 29.96 -16.16 -15.18
C GLU A 226 30.58 -14.79 -14.89
N GLU A 227 31.50 -14.75 -13.93
CA GLU A 227 32.26 -13.56 -13.53
C GLU A 227 33.25 -13.10 -14.63
N ASN A 228 33.17 -13.66 -15.84
CA ASN A 228 34.23 -13.53 -16.85
C ASN A 228 33.86 -12.69 -18.09
N SER A 229 32.58 -12.46 -18.40
CA SER A 229 32.20 -11.76 -19.65
C SER A 229 32.30 -10.23 -19.58
N GLU A 230 32.11 -9.61 -18.40
CA GLU A 230 32.19 -8.14 -18.25
C GLU A 230 33.64 -7.59 -18.31
N ASN A 231 34.64 -8.43 -18.01
CA ASN A 231 36.05 -8.02 -17.92
C ASN A 231 36.78 -8.06 -19.28
N ILE A 232 36.16 -8.65 -20.32
CA ILE A 232 36.74 -8.83 -21.65
C ILE A 232 36.24 -7.75 -22.64
N LEU A 233 35.05 -7.19 -22.41
CA LEU A 233 34.42 -6.25 -23.32
C LEU A 233 35.18 -4.91 -23.37
N TYR A 234 35.58 -4.49 -24.59
CA TYR A 234 36.33 -3.26 -24.88
C TYR A 234 37.69 -3.15 -24.16
N LYS A 235 38.36 -4.27 -23.90
CA LYS A 235 39.67 -4.28 -23.21
C LYS A 235 40.71 -3.43 -23.94
N LYS A 236 40.81 -3.56 -25.27
CA LYS A 236 41.77 -2.79 -26.09
C LYS A 236 41.51 -1.28 -26.01
N SER A 237 40.25 -0.86 -26.18
CA SER A 237 39.85 0.55 -26.04
C SER A 237 40.08 1.09 -24.62
N TYR A 238 39.87 0.27 -23.60
CA TYR A 238 40.10 0.65 -22.21
C TYR A 238 41.58 0.84 -21.90
N ASP A 239 42.45 -0.06 -22.35
CA ASP A 239 43.89 0.07 -22.13
C ASP A 239 44.44 1.33 -22.83
N HIS A 240 43.92 1.65 -24.04
CA HIS A 240 44.24 2.90 -24.72
C HIS A 240 43.74 4.13 -23.97
N PHE A 241 42.49 4.11 -23.48
CA PHE A 241 41.91 5.18 -22.67
C PHE A 241 42.69 5.43 -21.37
N CYS A 242 43.12 4.37 -20.68
CA CYS A 242 43.93 4.49 -19.47
C CYS A 242 45.25 5.22 -19.77
N ARG A 243 45.97 4.84 -20.84
CA ARG A 243 47.26 5.44 -21.20
C ARG A 243 47.16 6.87 -21.72
N SER A 244 46.14 7.17 -22.52
CA SER A 244 46.01 8.45 -23.23
C SER A 244 45.29 9.52 -22.42
N VAL A 245 44.32 9.14 -21.60
CA VAL A 245 43.45 10.08 -20.87
C VAL A 245 43.75 10.02 -19.38
N VAL A 246 43.64 8.85 -18.75
CA VAL A 246 43.72 8.74 -17.29
C VAL A 246 45.14 9.01 -16.80
N ASP A 247 46.14 8.36 -17.39
CA ASP A 247 47.55 8.53 -16.99
C ASP A 247 48.06 9.94 -17.29
N VAL A 248 47.72 10.52 -18.45
CA VAL A 248 48.22 11.83 -18.86
C VAL A 248 47.54 12.96 -18.09
N ARG A 249 46.21 12.92 -17.97
CA ARG A 249 45.45 14.05 -17.44
C ARG A 249 45.20 13.97 -15.95
N VAL A 250 44.79 12.79 -15.47
CA VAL A 250 44.41 12.62 -14.06
C VAL A 250 45.62 12.26 -13.20
N VAL A 251 46.45 11.32 -13.66
CA VAL A 251 47.61 10.85 -12.86
C VAL A 251 48.79 11.82 -12.95
N LYS A 252 49.27 12.12 -14.17
CA LYS A 252 50.42 13.02 -14.38
C LYS A 252 50.03 14.49 -14.32
N GLY A 253 48.91 14.86 -14.95
CA GLY A 253 48.41 16.23 -15.01
C GLY A 253 47.65 16.69 -13.76
N ARG A 254 47.40 15.80 -12.79
CA ARG A 254 46.64 16.06 -11.55
C ARG A 254 45.28 16.75 -11.76
N GLU A 255 44.68 16.62 -12.95
CA GLU A 255 43.40 17.27 -13.27
C GLU A 255 42.23 16.60 -12.54
N VAL A 256 41.39 17.40 -11.87
CA VAL A 256 40.15 16.91 -11.25
C VAL A 256 39.05 16.81 -12.31
N LEU A 257 38.66 15.57 -12.66
CA LEU A 257 37.67 15.31 -13.72
C LEU A 257 36.39 14.69 -13.18
N ARG A 258 35.24 15.10 -13.75
CA ARG A 258 33.95 14.46 -13.49
C ARG A 258 33.89 13.09 -14.18
N LEU A 259 33.33 12.09 -13.49
CA LEU A 259 33.17 10.73 -14.00
C LEU A 259 32.35 10.68 -15.30
N GLN A 260 31.38 11.59 -15.48
CA GLN A 260 30.62 11.68 -16.73
C GLN A 260 31.47 12.16 -17.91
N LYS A 261 32.41 13.08 -17.67
CA LYS A 261 33.37 13.55 -18.68
C LYS A 261 34.34 12.44 -19.06
N LEU A 262 34.82 11.66 -18.08
CA LEU A 262 35.62 10.46 -18.33
C LEU A 262 34.85 9.39 -19.12
N LEU A 263 33.56 9.20 -18.84
CA LEU A 263 32.71 8.30 -19.62
C LEU A 263 32.56 8.77 -21.07
N GLY A 264 32.36 10.08 -21.30
CA GLY A 264 32.31 10.64 -22.65
C GLY A 264 33.61 10.41 -23.43
N LEU A 265 34.76 10.63 -22.78
CA LEU A 265 36.08 10.38 -23.37
C LEU A 265 36.31 8.89 -23.66
N PHE A 266 35.88 7.99 -22.76
CA PHE A 266 35.95 6.55 -23.00
C PHE A 266 35.09 6.12 -24.20
N LYS A 267 33.86 6.65 -24.33
CA LYS A 267 33.00 6.40 -25.49
C LYS A 267 33.67 6.87 -26.80
N LYS A 268 34.37 8.00 -26.76
CA LYS A 268 35.15 8.51 -27.90
C LYS A 268 36.29 7.56 -28.25
N CYS A 269 37.07 7.11 -27.27
CA CYS A 269 38.16 6.14 -27.48
C CYS A 269 37.66 4.80 -28.06
N VAL A 270 36.49 4.31 -27.63
CA VAL A 270 35.90 3.07 -28.19
C VAL A 270 35.50 3.25 -29.65
N LYS A 271 34.98 4.44 -30.01
CA LYS A 271 34.68 4.78 -31.40
C LYS A 271 35.94 4.87 -32.26
N GLU A 272 37.02 5.43 -31.73
CA GLU A 272 38.30 5.60 -32.44
C GLU A 272 39.07 4.28 -32.60
N VAL A 273 39.12 3.43 -31.58
CA VAL A 273 39.95 2.21 -31.56
C VAL A 273 39.21 0.99 -32.11
N GLU A 274 37.91 0.87 -31.84
CA GLU A 274 37.11 -0.31 -32.20
C GLU A 274 35.99 0.00 -33.22
N GLY A 275 35.81 1.25 -33.64
CA GLY A 275 34.81 1.63 -34.65
C GLY A 275 33.35 1.44 -34.21
N LYS A 276 33.10 1.23 -32.91
CA LYS A 276 31.78 0.88 -32.36
C LYS A 276 31.24 2.00 -31.49
N GLU A 277 29.94 2.25 -31.59
CA GLU A 277 29.24 3.15 -30.68
C GLU A 277 28.69 2.38 -29.47
N ILE A 278 28.93 2.90 -28.26
CA ILE A 278 28.54 2.26 -27.00
C ILE A 278 27.61 3.15 -26.16
N PRO A 279 26.39 3.44 -26.65
CA PRO A 279 25.43 4.28 -25.93
C PRO A 279 24.98 3.64 -24.61
N SER A 280 24.88 2.31 -24.53
CA SER A 280 24.40 1.54 -23.39
C SER A 280 25.40 1.33 -22.24
N TYR A 281 26.67 1.72 -22.42
CA TYR A 281 27.71 1.53 -21.40
C TYR A 281 27.55 2.53 -20.25
N LYS A 282 27.42 2.02 -19.01
CA LYS A 282 27.10 2.80 -17.80
C LYS A 282 28.36 3.32 -17.08
N SER A 283 28.27 4.51 -16.49
CA SER A 283 29.33 5.14 -15.68
C SER A 283 29.80 4.28 -14.50
N PHE A 284 28.88 3.51 -13.90
CA PHE A 284 29.19 2.55 -12.83
C PHE A 284 30.22 1.51 -13.24
N ASN A 285 30.13 0.98 -14.47
CA ASN A 285 31.06 -0.04 -14.97
C ASN A 285 32.45 0.55 -15.20
N LEU A 286 32.52 1.78 -15.72
CA LEU A 286 33.79 2.50 -15.88
C LEU A 286 34.44 2.78 -14.52
N LYS A 287 33.67 3.28 -13.54
CA LYS A 287 34.15 3.53 -12.17
C LYS A 287 34.74 2.25 -11.55
N ARG A 288 34.04 1.13 -11.65
CA ARG A 288 34.50 -0.16 -11.11
C ARG A 288 35.81 -0.64 -11.76
N ARG A 289 35.98 -0.42 -13.07
CA ARG A 289 37.22 -0.77 -13.77
C ARG A 289 38.37 0.15 -13.34
N LEU A 290 38.14 1.47 -13.28
CA LEU A 290 39.15 2.44 -12.85
C LEU A 290 39.61 2.19 -11.41
N GLN A 291 38.70 1.87 -10.49
CA GLN A 291 39.05 1.51 -9.11
C GLN A 291 39.90 0.24 -9.02
N LYS A 292 39.74 -0.70 -9.95
CA LYS A 292 40.59 -1.90 -10.03
C LYS A 292 41.96 -1.61 -10.64
N THR A 293 42.02 -0.78 -11.68
CA THR A 293 43.27 -0.47 -12.39
C THR A 293 44.12 0.56 -11.64
N PHE A 294 43.49 1.52 -10.97
CA PHE A 294 44.14 2.61 -10.24
C PHE A 294 43.55 2.75 -8.83
N PRO A 295 44.06 1.96 -7.86
CA PRO A 295 43.54 1.96 -6.48
C PRO A 295 43.66 3.31 -5.76
N PHE A 296 44.61 4.16 -6.19
CA PHE A 296 44.91 5.48 -5.63
C PHE A 296 44.02 6.62 -6.18
N LEU A 297 43.05 6.32 -7.07
CA LEU A 297 42.06 7.31 -7.51
C LEU A 297 40.91 7.40 -6.51
N LYS A 298 40.66 8.60 -5.98
CA LYS A 298 39.51 8.90 -5.14
C LYS A 298 38.33 9.40 -5.96
N PHE A 299 37.13 8.98 -5.54
CA PHE A 299 35.87 9.33 -6.17
C PHE A 299 35.00 10.07 -5.16
N LEU A 300 34.98 11.40 -5.20
CA LEU A 300 34.16 12.21 -4.31
C LEU A 300 32.75 12.34 -4.87
N ARG A 301 31.77 11.94 -4.06
CA ARG A 301 30.36 12.07 -4.40
C ARG A 301 29.94 13.54 -4.27
N SER A 302 29.32 14.09 -5.30
CA SER A 302 28.81 15.47 -5.23
C SER A 302 27.64 15.57 -4.25
N SER A 303 27.59 16.66 -3.49
CA SER A 303 26.49 16.99 -2.56
C SER A 303 25.16 17.26 -3.30
N HIS A 304 25.21 17.58 -4.59
CA HIS A 304 24.02 17.81 -5.41
C HIS A 304 23.57 16.50 -6.08
N SER A 305 22.27 16.18 -5.97
CA SER A 305 21.68 14.90 -6.37
C SER A 305 21.84 14.54 -7.86
N ASN A 306 22.22 15.51 -8.71
CA ASN A 306 22.32 15.35 -10.17
C ASN A 306 23.76 15.43 -10.72
N ALA A 307 24.79 15.54 -9.88
CA ALA A 307 26.17 15.67 -10.33
C ALA A 307 26.97 14.36 -10.21
N SER A 308 27.70 14.00 -11.26
CA SER A 308 28.57 12.81 -11.27
C SER A 308 29.82 13.00 -10.40
N ASP A 309 30.30 11.90 -9.82
CA ASP A 309 31.50 11.87 -8.95
C ASP A 309 32.70 12.60 -9.56
N LEU A 310 33.48 13.30 -8.73
CA LEU A 310 34.78 13.87 -9.07
C LEU A 310 35.86 12.80 -8.90
N VAL A 311 36.81 12.72 -9.83
CA VAL A 311 37.90 11.74 -9.88
C VAL A 311 39.23 12.48 -9.83
N PHE A 312 40.05 12.16 -8.84
CA PHE A 312 41.37 12.77 -8.61
C PHE A 312 42.31 11.80 -7.88
N VAL A 313 43.60 12.15 -7.81
CA VAL A 313 44.65 11.34 -7.17
C VAL A 313 44.71 11.64 -5.66
N GLU A 314 44.90 10.61 -4.85
CA GLU A 314 44.84 10.65 -3.37
C GLU A 314 45.79 11.65 -2.67
N ASP A 315 46.89 12.07 -3.31
CA ASP A 315 47.90 12.97 -2.74
C ASP A 315 47.58 14.48 -2.88
N LEU A 316 46.35 14.84 -3.24
CA LEU A 316 45.89 16.24 -3.28
C LEU A 316 45.29 16.64 -1.94
N SER A 317 45.80 17.73 -1.34
CA SER A 317 45.24 18.27 -0.11
C SER A 317 43.82 18.82 -0.34
N MET A 318 42.95 18.73 0.66
CA MET A 318 41.54 19.16 0.54
C MET A 318 41.41 20.66 0.22
N ASP A 319 42.46 21.43 0.52
CA ASP A 319 42.57 22.87 0.29
C ASP A 319 42.99 23.19 -1.16
N GLU A 320 43.85 22.40 -1.81
CA GLU A 320 44.19 22.54 -3.24
C GLU A 320 43.00 22.24 -4.17
N VAL A 321 42.13 21.31 -3.77
CA VAL A 321 40.90 20.98 -4.54
C VAL A 321 39.87 22.11 -4.46
N ALA A 322 39.95 22.98 -3.45
CA ALA A 322 39.10 24.16 -3.32
C ALA A 322 39.64 25.34 -4.14
N GLU A 323 40.96 25.54 -4.20
CA GLU A 323 41.56 26.63 -4.99
C GLU A 323 41.42 26.44 -6.51
N ASP A 324 41.54 25.21 -7.02
CA ASP A 324 41.31 24.90 -8.45
C ASP A 324 39.83 25.05 -8.87
N VAL A 325 38.92 25.14 -7.89
CA VAL A 325 37.49 25.39 -8.10
C VAL A 325 37.15 26.89 -7.93
N VAL A 326 38.03 27.69 -7.31
CA VAL A 326 37.76 29.10 -6.94
C VAL A 326 38.55 30.13 -7.76
N HIS A 327 39.57 29.75 -8.53
CA HIS A 327 40.22 30.68 -9.47
C HIS A 327 39.59 30.69 -10.87
N PRO A 328 38.79 31.73 -11.17
CA PRO A 328 38.99 32.53 -12.37
C PRO A 328 39.67 33.84 -11.95
N PHE A 329 40.85 34.08 -12.51
CA PHE A 329 41.61 35.33 -12.57
C PHE A 329 40.96 36.59 -11.96
N SER A 330 41.58 37.11 -10.90
CA SER A 330 41.36 38.44 -10.35
C SER A 330 41.87 39.55 -11.28
N SER A 331 41.07 40.62 -11.40
CA SER A 331 41.45 42.06 -11.58
C SER A 331 40.19 42.80 -12.06
N ASP A 332 39.66 43.89 -11.52
CA ASP A 332 40.06 44.87 -10.51
C ASP A 332 38.79 45.56 -9.94
N ILE A 333 38.83 45.93 -8.65
CA ILE A 333 38.51 47.22 -8.00
C ILE A 333 37.57 48.18 -8.80
N SER A 334 36.48 48.81 -8.33
CA SER A 334 36.11 49.45 -7.05
C SER A 334 34.60 49.80 -7.00
N SER A 335 34.00 49.70 -5.80
CA SER A 335 33.18 50.73 -5.11
C SER A 335 32.39 51.75 -5.95
N THR A 336 31.05 51.78 -5.83
CA THR A 336 30.27 52.80 -5.06
C THR A 336 28.76 52.54 -5.17
N ASP A 337 28.06 53.14 -4.22
CA ASP A 337 26.64 53.20 -3.86
C ASP A 337 25.57 53.52 -4.95
N GLU A 338 24.37 53.04 -4.62
CA GLU A 338 23.03 53.66 -4.66
C GLU A 338 22.36 54.19 -5.97
N THR A 339 21.10 53.72 -6.11
CA THR A 339 19.86 54.41 -6.54
C THR A 339 19.54 54.71 -8.01
N ASP A 340 18.33 54.25 -8.37
CA ASP A 340 17.26 54.81 -9.22
C ASP A 340 17.53 55.35 -10.63
N GLY A 341 16.63 54.93 -11.55
CA GLY A 341 16.09 55.81 -12.58
C GLY A 341 16.18 55.28 -14.01
N ASP A 342 15.03 54.94 -14.59
CA ASP A 342 14.78 54.72 -16.02
C ASP A 342 15.43 55.78 -16.94
N THR A 343 16.00 55.38 -18.09
CA THR A 343 15.41 55.62 -19.44
C THR A 343 16.30 55.09 -20.59
N ASP A 344 15.62 54.67 -21.66
CA ASP A 344 16.11 54.13 -22.95
C ASP A 344 17.23 54.92 -23.64
N SER A 345 18.16 54.20 -24.29
CA SER A 345 18.33 54.20 -25.76
C SER A 345 19.46 53.28 -26.24
N ASP A 346 19.22 52.68 -27.41
CA ASP A 346 20.02 51.69 -28.14
C ASP A 346 21.50 52.07 -28.42
N ILE A 347 22.37 51.06 -28.56
CA ILE A 347 23.09 50.70 -29.82
C ILE A 347 24.13 49.57 -29.59
N HIS A 348 23.87 48.46 -30.29
CA HIS A 348 24.71 47.43 -30.93
C HIS A 348 25.91 46.69 -30.25
N GLN A 349 25.69 45.36 -30.21
CA GLN A 349 26.55 44.25 -30.70
C GLN A 349 27.86 43.93 -29.97
N THR A 350 27.85 42.83 -29.21
CA THR A 350 28.63 41.61 -29.54
C THR A 350 28.27 40.47 -28.57
N GLU A 351 27.34 39.60 -28.96
CA GLU A 351 26.87 38.48 -28.14
C GLU A 351 27.87 37.31 -28.16
N GLY A 352 28.69 37.24 -27.11
CA GLY A 352 29.51 36.09 -26.76
C GLY A 352 28.70 34.95 -26.15
N ALA A 353 29.07 33.72 -26.52
CA ALA A 353 28.37 32.47 -26.28
C ALA A 353 27.95 32.21 -24.80
N PRO A 354 26.81 31.52 -24.58
CA PRO A 354 26.17 31.43 -23.27
C PRO A 354 26.91 30.43 -22.36
N GLN A 355 27.44 30.97 -21.26
CA GLN A 355 27.86 30.22 -20.08
C GLN A 355 26.63 29.52 -19.46
N VAL A 356 26.46 28.22 -19.70
CA VAL A 356 25.35 27.42 -19.15
C VAL A 356 25.54 27.18 -17.65
N ARG A 357 25.23 28.20 -16.85
CA ARG A 357 24.82 28.05 -15.46
C ARG A 357 23.36 27.58 -15.46
N THR A 358 23.09 26.28 -15.45
CA THR A 358 21.72 25.82 -15.15
C THR A 358 21.51 25.77 -13.64
N SER A 359 21.50 26.95 -12.99
CA SER A 359 20.50 27.14 -11.95
C SER A 359 19.17 27.04 -12.67
N CYS A 360 18.45 25.93 -12.52
CA CYS A 360 17.10 25.85 -13.04
C CYS A 360 16.32 26.98 -12.35
N ASP A 361 15.98 28.01 -13.11
CA ASP A 361 15.21 29.12 -12.59
C ASP A 361 13.89 28.54 -12.08
N LEU A 362 13.70 28.59 -10.76
CA LEU A 362 12.51 28.06 -10.10
C LEU A 362 11.28 28.93 -10.40
N ARG A 363 11.48 30.18 -10.85
CA ARG A 363 10.39 31.11 -11.11
C ARG A 363 9.50 30.65 -12.28
N PRO A 364 10.02 30.27 -13.47
CA PRO A 364 9.22 29.63 -14.52
C PRO A 364 8.47 28.38 -14.06
N LEU A 365 9.13 27.51 -13.28
CA LEU A 365 8.50 26.29 -12.76
C LEU A 365 7.35 26.60 -11.80
N TYR A 366 7.53 27.59 -10.93
CA TYR A 366 6.48 28.06 -10.02
C TYR A 366 5.29 28.64 -10.78
N HIS A 367 5.52 29.48 -11.79
CA HIS A 367 4.44 30.03 -12.63
C HIS A 367 3.73 28.95 -13.45
N ALA A 368 4.47 27.98 -13.98
CA ALA A 368 3.88 26.82 -14.64
C ALA A 368 3.01 25.99 -13.68
N ALA A 369 3.51 25.73 -12.46
CA ALA A 369 2.77 25.01 -11.42
C ALA A 369 1.50 25.76 -10.99
N GLN A 370 1.55 27.09 -10.85
CA GLN A 370 0.37 27.91 -10.54
C GLN A 370 -0.66 27.89 -11.67
N SER A 371 -0.22 27.97 -12.92
CA SER A 371 -1.10 27.85 -14.09
C SER A 371 -1.76 26.47 -14.14
N LEU A 372 -0.99 25.41 -13.86
CA LEU A 372 -1.49 24.04 -13.79
C LEU A 372 -2.50 23.86 -12.66
N ARG A 373 -2.21 24.40 -11.48
CA ARG A 373 -3.14 24.39 -10.33
C ARG A 373 -4.48 25.03 -10.68
N ARG A 374 -4.48 26.20 -11.32
CA ARG A 374 -5.72 26.86 -11.78
C ARG A 374 -6.47 26.04 -12.83
N ALA A 375 -5.75 25.32 -13.69
CA ALA A 375 -6.38 24.42 -14.66
C ALA A 375 -7.04 23.20 -13.96
N ILE A 376 -6.38 22.63 -12.95
CA ILE A 376 -6.91 21.54 -12.13
C ILE A 376 -8.14 21.98 -11.34
N GLU A 377 -8.08 23.16 -10.69
CA GLU A 377 -9.21 23.70 -9.92
C GLU A 377 -10.42 23.96 -10.82
N ARG A 378 -10.21 24.60 -12.00
CA ARG A 378 -11.28 24.78 -13.00
C ARG A 378 -11.85 23.46 -13.50
N GLY A 379 -10.97 22.51 -13.83
CA GLY A 379 -11.37 21.17 -14.26
C GLY A 379 -12.21 20.47 -13.20
N SER A 380 -11.74 20.45 -11.95
CA SER A 380 -12.42 19.77 -10.83
C SER A 380 -13.79 20.36 -10.52
N ASN A 381 -13.94 21.69 -10.63
CA ASN A 381 -15.22 22.36 -10.45
C ASN A 381 -16.19 22.13 -11.63
N SER A 382 -15.66 21.81 -12.80
CA SER A 382 -16.44 21.55 -14.02
C SER A 382 -16.83 20.08 -14.17
N ILE A 383 -16.37 19.19 -13.28
CA ILE A 383 -16.76 17.78 -13.30
C ILE A 383 -18.25 17.71 -12.96
N PRO A 384 -19.10 17.20 -13.87
CA PRO A 384 -20.50 16.97 -13.56
C PRO A 384 -20.60 16.02 -12.37
N GLN A 385 -21.57 16.25 -11.48
CA GLN A 385 -21.90 15.25 -10.47
C GLN A 385 -22.33 13.97 -11.20
N PRO A 386 -21.56 12.87 -11.15
CA PRO A 386 -21.95 11.65 -11.83
C PRO A 386 -23.24 11.09 -11.18
N PRO A 387 -24.07 10.35 -11.94
CA PRO A 387 -25.19 9.66 -11.35
C PRO A 387 -24.70 8.76 -10.22
N TRP A 388 -25.36 8.83 -9.06
CA TRP A 388 -25.05 7.98 -7.93
C TRP A 388 -26.02 6.79 -7.86
N PRO A 389 -25.52 5.56 -7.74
CA PRO A 389 -24.12 5.14 -7.84
C PRO A 389 -23.59 5.14 -9.30
N PRO A 390 -22.30 5.45 -9.54
CA PRO A 390 -21.70 5.33 -10.86
C PRO A 390 -21.68 3.88 -11.33
N THR A 391 -22.00 3.67 -12.61
CA THR A 391 -22.08 2.36 -13.26
C THR A 391 -20.82 2.08 -14.10
N ALA A 392 -20.74 0.88 -14.68
CA ALA A 392 -19.62 0.52 -15.57
C ALA A 392 -19.44 1.48 -16.76
N ARG A 393 -20.52 2.13 -17.23
CA ARG A 393 -20.48 3.11 -18.32
C ARG A 393 -19.78 4.40 -17.90
N ASP A 394 -19.88 4.76 -16.63
CA ASP A 394 -19.31 5.99 -16.06
C ASP A 394 -17.83 5.82 -15.68
N LEU A 395 -17.36 4.57 -15.57
CA LEU A 395 -16.02 4.21 -15.11
C LEU A 395 -15.07 3.79 -16.25
N THR A 396 -15.35 4.22 -17.48
CA THR A 396 -14.54 3.88 -18.67
C THR A 396 -13.28 4.74 -18.79
N ALA A 397 -12.30 4.25 -19.57
CA ALA A 397 -11.06 4.97 -19.82
C ALA A 397 -11.30 6.31 -20.57
N ASP A 398 -12.27 6.34 -21.47
CA ASP A 398 -12.62 7.54 -22.24
C ASP A 398 -13.29 8.60 -21.36
N MET A 399 -14.19 8.20 -20.45
CA MET A 399 -14.74 9.10 -19.44
C MET A 399 -13.63 9.66 -18.54
N ALA A 400 -12.74 8.79 -18.05
CA ALA A 400 -11.60 9.22 -17.24
C ALA A 400 -10.69 10.21 -17.99
N LEU A 401 -10.47 10.00 -19.28
CA LEU A 401 -9.68 10.87 -20.14
C LEU A 401 -10.41 12.21 -20.41
N GLY A 402 -11.73 12.21 -20.56
CA GLY A 402 -12.54 13.41 -20.74
C GLY A 402 -12.55 14.33 -19.52
N LEU A 403 -12.45 13.77 -18.31
CA LEU A 403 -12.44 14.54 -17.07
C LEU A 403 -11.09 15.21 -16.75
N VAL A 404 -9.99 14.76 -17.36
CA VAL A 404 -8.65 15.31 -17.10
C VAL A 404 -8.44 16.58 -17.94
N PRO A 405 -8.01 17.71 -17.35
CA PRO A 405 -7.66 18.92 -18.11
C PRO A 405 -6.48 18.70 -19.06
N ASP A 406 -6.57 19.26 -20.26
CA ASP A 406 -5.52 19.14 -21.29
C ASP A 406 -4.16 19.66 -20.80
N ALA A 407 -4.15 20.77 -20.08
CA ALA A 407 -2.93 21.32 -19.49
C ALA A 407 -2.23 20.33 -18.55
N LEU A 408 -2.99 19.59 -17.73
CA LEU A 408 -2.45 18.57 -16.83
C LEU A 408 -1.94 17.36 -17.61
N TYR A 409 -2.73 16.88 -18.56
CA TYR A 409 -2.36 15.75 -19.40
C TYR A 409 -1.08 16.03 -20.19
N ASN A 410 -1.02 17.17 -20.88
CA ASN A 410 0.13 17.59 -21.69
C ASN A 410 1.38 17.79 -20.81
N PHE A 411 1.24 18.47 -19.67
CA PHE A 411 2.34 18.65 -18.73
C PHE A 411 2.93 17.31 -18.25
N MET A 412 2.07 16.35 -17.89
CA MET A 412 2.51 15.03 -17.47
C MET A 412 3.16 14.26 -18.62
N ALA A 413 2.61 14.35 -19.84
CA ALA A 413 3.16 13.72 -21.03
C ALA A 413 4.57 14.24 -21.38
N TRP A 414 4.79 15.55 -21.30
CA TRP A 414 6.11 16.16 -21.49
C TRP A 414 7.08 15.77 -20.36
N THR A 415 6.61 15.78 -19.11
CA THR A 415 7.44 15.42 -17.95
C THR A 415 7.98 13.99 -18.01
N VAL A 416 7.19 13.04 -18.50
CA VAL A 416 7.62 11.63 -18.65
C VAL A 416 8.30 11.32 -19.99
N GLY A 417 8.50 12.32 -20.85
CA GLY A 417 9.05 12.14 -22.19
C GLY A 417 8.19 11.20 -23.05
N ALA A 418 6.87 11.32 -22.96
CA ALA A 418 5.94 10.57 -23.81
C ALA A 418 5.84 11.17 -25.22
N THR A 419 5.98 12.48 -25.31
CA THR A 419 6.06 13.28 -26.54
C THR A 419 6.85 14.56 -26.24
N ASN A 420 7.47 15.13 -27.26
CA ASN A 420 8.12 16.45 -27.21
C ASN A 420 7.40 17.47 -28.10
N GLU A 421 6.27 17.08 -28.70
CA GLU A 421 5.50 17.93 -29.59
C GLU A 421 4.67 18.92 -28.77
N LEU A 422 4.70 20.18 -29.20
CA LEU A 422 3.80 21.22 -28.74
C LEU A 422 2.71 21.41 -29.81
N PRO A 423 1.45 21.01 -29.53
CA PRO A 423 0.37 21.17 -30.50
C PRO A 423 0.09 22.67 -30.74
N PRO A 424 -0.13 23.08 -32.01
CA PRO A 424 -0.36 24.49 -32.34
C PRO A 424 -1.63 25.07 -31.70
N ASP A 425 -2.65 24.25 -31.50
CA ASP A 425 -3.96 24.68 -31.00
C ASP A 425 -4.09 24.57 -29.46
N ASN A 426 -2.98 24.37 -28.74
CA ASN A 426 -2.97 24.02 -27.30
C ASN A 426 -3.84 22.79 -26.97
N SER A 427 -4.15 21.96 -27.97
CA SER A 427 -4.94 20.76 -27.82
C SER A 427 -4.18 19.66 -27.08
N ARG A 428 -4.89 18.58 -26.73
CA ARG A 428 -4.27 17.42 -26.11
C ARG A 428 -3.23 16.76 -27.01
N VAL A 429 -2.06 16.44 -26.45
CA VAL A 429 -0.98 15.77 -27.19
C VAL A 429 -1.29 14.32 -27.50
N GLN A 430 -0.86 13.85 -28.67
CA GLN A 430 -1.00 12.45 -29.05
C GLN A 430 0.11 11.61 -28.43
N VAL A 431 -0.25 10.50 -27.80
CA VAL A 431 0.67 9.61 -27.07
C VAL A 431 0.28 8.16 -27.35
N LYS A 432 1.28 7.29 -27.51
CA LYS A 432 1.09 5.84 -27.65
C LYS A 432 0.26 5.26 -26.49
N ASP A 433 -0.66 4.34 -26.79
CA ASP A 433 -1.67 3.85 -25.85
C ASP A 433 -1.11 3.31 -24.52
N ALA A 434 0.01 2.59 -24.56
CA ALA A 434 0.63 2.03 -23.34
C ALA A 434 1.09 3.08 -22.32
N LYS A 435 1.47 4.28 -22.77
CA LYS A 435 1.85 5.40 -21.89
C LYS A 435 0.63 6.26 -21.56
N LYS A 436 -0.32 6.40 -22.49
CA LYS A 436 -1.56 7.17 -22.33
C LYS A 436 -2.32 6.77 -21.08
N SER A 437 -2.64 5.48 -20.91
CA SER A 437 -3.40 5.00 -19.73
C SER A 437 -2.71 5.29 -18.40
N LYS A 438 -1.38 5.17 -18.34
CA LYS A 438 -0.57 5.47 -17.14
C LYS A 438 -0.56 6.96 -16.83
N ILE A 439 -0.45 7.81 -17.84
CA ILE A 439 -0.51 9.27 -17.67
C ILE A 439 -1.88 9.67 -17.12
N VAL A 440 -2.98 9.20 -17.73
CA VAL A 440 -4.35 9.47 -17.25
C VAL A 440 -4.53 8.97 -15.81
N SER A 441 -3.99 7.79 -15.49
CA SER A 441 -4.02 7.25 -14.13
C SER A 441 -3.33 8.16 -13.10
N ILE A 442 -2.19 8.76 -13.43
CA ILE A 442 -1.49 9.71 -12.56
C ILE A 442 -2.23 11.05 -12.49
N CYS A 443 -2.75 11.54 -13.62
CA CYS A 443 -3.53 12.78 -13.64
C CYS A 443 -4.76 12.70 -12.72
N GLN A 444 -5.46 11.56 -12.70
CA GLN A 444 -6.57 11.33 -11.78
C GLN A 444 -6.15 11.41 -10.31
N ASP A 445 -5.01 10.84 -9.93
CA ASP A 445 -4.49 10.93 -8.57
C ASP A 445 -4.14 12.38 -8.20
N VAL A 446 -3.51 13.13 -9.12
CA VAL A 446 -3.19 14.54 -8.92
C VAL A 446 -4.45 15.37 -8.70
N MET A 447 -5.52 15.13 -9.48
CA MET A 447 -6.79 15.83 -9.32
C MET A 447 -7.48 15.48 -7.99
N ASN A 448 -7.52 14.19 -7.63
CA ASN A 448 -8.09 13.76 -6.35
C ASN A 448 -7.32 14.38 -5.18
N LEU A 449 -5.99 14.35 -5.22
CA LEU A 449 -5.12 14.94 -4.21
C LEU A 449 -5.31 16.46 -4.11
N ALA A 450 -5.37 17.17 -5.24
CA ALA A 450 -5.61 18.61 -5.28
C ALA A 450 -6.97 19.00 -4.67
N SER A 451 -7.96 18.11 -4.77
CA SER A 451 -9.29 18.28 -4.14
C SER A 451 -9.35 17.86 -2.67
N SER A 452 -8.25 17.34 -2.09
CA SER A 452 -8.21 16.69 -0.78
C SER A 452 -9.19 15.51 -0.66
N GLY A 453 -9.34 14.74 -1.74
CA GLY A 453 -10.22 13.57 -1.80
C GLY A 453 -11.71 13.88 -2.00
N ARG A 454 -12.11 15.16 -2.15
CA ARG A 454 -13.50 15.55 -2.41
C ARG A 454 -13.97 15.12 -3.81
N THR A 455 -13.09 15.19 -4.80
CA THR A 455 -13.37 14.79 -6.17
C THR A 455 -12.93 13.35 -6.38
N ILE A 456 -13.89 12.43 -6.41
CA ILE A 456 -13.63 11.01 -6.66
C ILE A 456 -13.56 10.80 -8.18
N MET A 457 -12.35 10.50 -8.69
CA MET A 457 -12.14 10.21 -10.11
C MET A 457 -12.46 8.73 -10.42
N PRO A 458 -12.80 8.36 -11.67
CA PRO A 458 -13.14 6.99 -12.06
C PRO A 458 -12.16 5.92 -11.59
N LYS A 459 -10.85 6.18 -11.67
CA LYS A 459 -9.80 5.30 -11.15
C LYS A 459 -10.02 4.94 -9.68
N HIS A 460 -10.39 5.91 -8.84
CA HIS A 460 -10.47 5.70 -7.40
C HIS A 460 -11.60 4.75 -7.03
N SER A 461 -12.76 4.90 -7.68
CA SER A 461 -13.90 4.00 -7.52
C SER A 461 -13.61 2.64 -8.16
N ALA A 462 -13.19 2.62 -9.43
CA ALA A 462 -12.97 1.39 -10.18
C ALA A 462 -11.88 0.52 -9.55
N LEU A 463 -10.76 1.10 -9.10
CA LEU A 463 -9.69 0.37 -8.44
C LEU A 463 -10.15 -0.20 -7.10
N ALA A 464 -10.83 0.60 -6.26
CA ALA A 464 -11.29 0.14 -4.96
C ALA A 464 -12.32 -1.00 -5.08
N MET A 465 -13.30 -0.85 -5.98
CA MET A 465 -14.29 -1.89 -6.29
C MET A 465 -13.62 -3.16 -6.83
N SER A 466 -12.69 -3.01 -7.79
CA SER A 466 -11.99 -4.16 -8.38
C SER A 466 -11.18 -4.93 -7.34
N VAL A 467 -10.44 -4.23 -6.47
CA VAL A 467 -9.68 -4.87 -5.39
C VAL A 467 -10.62 -5.55 -4.40
N ARG A 468 -11.76 -4.94 -4.06
CA ARG A 468 -12.77 -5.56 -3.20
C ARG A 468 -13.30 -6.85 -3.83
N HIS A 469 -13.70 -6.82 -5.09
CA HIS A 469 -14.27 -7.99 -5.77
C HIS A 469 -13.26 -9.11 -5.98
N LEU A 470 -12.01 -8.78 -6.29
CA LEU A 470 -10.98 -9.78 -6.53
C LEU A 470 -10.42 -10.39 -5.25
N THR A 471 -10.42 -9.67 -4.12
CA THR A 471 -9.69 -10.10 -2.91
C THR A 471 -10.51 -10.11 -1.63
N GLY A 472 -11.61 -9.35 -1.55
CA GLY A 472 -12.36 -9.12 -0.31
C GLY A 472 -11.59 -8.39 0.79
N SER A 473 -10.36 -7.92 0.54
CA SER A 473 -9.47 -7.43 1.59
C SER A 473 -9.66 -5.93 1.87
N ALA A 474 -10.37 -5.63 2.95
CA ALA A 474 -10.49 -4.28 3.49
C ALA A 474 -9.13 -3.64 3.84
N GLN A 475 -8.15 -4.44 4.27
CA GLN A 475 -6.81 -3.94 4.60
C GLN A 475 -6.07 -3.46 3.34
N LEU A 476 -6.20 -4.19 2.24
CA LEU A 476 -5.55 -3.82 0.98
C LEU A 476 -6.16 -2.53 0.41
N ILE A 477 -7.49 -2.40 0.46
CA ILE A 477 -8.18 -1.15 0.11
C ILE A 477 -7.70 0.00 1.00
N GLY A 478 -7.59 -0.23 2.31
CA GLY A 478 -7.08 0.76 3.26
C GLY A 478 -5.65 1.23 2.96
N LEU A 479 -4.76 0.32 2.54
CA LEU A 479 -3.40 0.66 2.13
C LEU A 479 -3.39 1.51 0.85
N LEU A 480 -4.15 1.11 -0.16
CA LEU A 480 -4.24 1.83 -1.44
C LEU A 480 -4.89 3.21 -1.28
N ASN A 481 -5.92 3.31 -0.45
CA ASN A 481 -6.55 4.57 -0.09
C ASN A 481 -5.60 5.46 0.71
N GLY A 482 -4.82 4.90 1.64
CA GLY A 482 -3.80 5.64 2.39
C GLY A 482 -2.67 6.21 1.51
N LEU A 483 -2.43 5.63 0.34
CA LEU A 483 -1.53 6.15 -0.68
C LEU A 483 -2.21 7.12 -1.67
N GLY A 484 -3.51 7.36 -1.53
CA GLY A 484 -4.29 8.24 -2.40
C GLY A 484 -4.63 7.64 -3.77
N HIS A 485 -4.59 6.32 -3.94
CA HIS A 485 -4.86 5.67 -5.24
C HIS A 485 -6.30 5.20 -5.42
N CYS A 486 -7.06 5.03 -4.33
CA CYS A 486 -8.42 4.51 -4.39
C CYS A 486 -9.33 5.12 -3.31
N SER A 487 -10.65 4.92 -3.45
CA SER A 487 -11.62 5.32 -2.44
C SER A 487 -11.54 4.47 -1.18
N SER A 488 -12.12 4.96 -0.08
CA SER A 488 -12.10 4.26 1.20
C SER A 488 -12.98 2.99 1.16
N ASN A 489 -12.67 1.99 1.99
CA ASN A 489 -13.49 0.78 2.09
C ASN A 489 -14.97 1.09 2.42
N SER A 490 -15.22 2.09 3.27
CA SER A 490 -16.58 2.52 3.60
C SER A 490 -17.34 3.03 2.38
N GLN A 491 -16.70 3.84 1.53
CA GLN A 491 -17.31 4.32 0.28
C GLN A 491 -17.56 3.19 -0.72
N VAL A 492 -16.70 2.17 -0.77
CA VAL A 492 -16.95 1.00 -1.62
C VAL A 492 -18.18 0.23 -1.14
N LEU A 493 -18.34 0.02 0.17
CA LEU A 493 -19.51 -0.65 0.72
C LEU A 493 -20.80 0.16 0.50
N GLU A 494 -20.71 1.48 0.61
CA GLU A 494 -21.81 2.39 0.29
C GLU A 494 -22.20 2.29 -1.19
N HIS A 495 -21.20 2.26 -2.08
CA HIS A 495 -21.40 2.08 -3.52
C HIS A 495 -22.08 0.74 -3.84
N ASP A 496 -21.61 -0.38 -3.27
CA ASP A 496 -22.23 -1.69 -3.44
C ASP A 496 -23.69 -1.71 -2.94
N THR A 497 -23.94 -1.06 -1.80
CA THR A 497 -25.29 -0.94 -1.23
C THR A 497 -26.19 -0.14 -2.16
N ALA A 498 -25.70 0.97 -2.71
CA ALA A 498 -26.45 1.80 -3.63
C ALA A 498 -26.74 1.07 -4.95
N LEU A 499 -25.80 0.26 -5.47
CA LEU A 499 -26.03 -0.59 -6.64
C LEU A 499 -27.10 -1.65 -6.38
N ALA A 500 -27.07 -2.28 -5.20
CA ALA A 500 -28.09 -3.25 -4.79
C ALA A 500 -29.47 -2.58 -4.67
N GLN A 501 -29.55 -1.38 -4.12
CA GLN A 501 -30.79 -0.60 -4.04
C GLN A 501 -31.34 -0.24 -5.43
N LEU A 502 -30.49 0.21 -6.36
CA LEU A 502 -30.90 0.44 -7.74
C LEU A 502 -31.48 -0.82 -8.38
N GLN A 503 -30.91 -1.99 -8.09
CA GLN A 503 -31.39 -3.26 -8.62
C GLN A 503 -32.74 -3.65 -8.01
N ILE A 504 -32.95 -3.44 -6.72
CA ILE A 504 -34.24 -3.68 -6.03
C ILE A 504 -35.33 -2.73 -6.57
N GLN A 505 -34.99 -1.48 -6.83
CA GLN A 505 -35.93 -0.48 -7.37
C GLN A 505 -36.47 -0.82 -8.77
N ARG A 506 -35.82 -1.73 -9.50
CA ARG A 506 -36.33 -2.22 -10.80
C ARG A 506 -37.57 -3.12 -10.65
N GLY A 507 -37.92 -3.49 -9.42
CA GLY A 507 -39.11 -4.30 -9.11
C GLY A 507 -38.87 -5.80 -9.25
N GLU A 508 -39.85 -6.57 -8.78
CA GLU A 508 -39.78 -8.04 -8.75
C GLU A 508 -39.78 -8.68 -10.14
N ASN A 509 -40.28 -7.98 -11.16
CA ASN A 509 -40.39 -8.46 -12.53
C ASN A 509 -39.20 -8.07 -13.43
N PHE A 510 -38.05 -7.74 -12.84
CA PHE A 510 -36.87 -7.39 -13.62
C PHE A 510 -36.28 -8.62 -14.33
N ILE A 511 -36.40 -8.64 -15.65
CA ILE A 511 -35.72 -9.61 -16.51
C ILE A 511 -34.44 -8.95 -17.05
N PRO A 512 -33.26 -9.59 -16.92
CA PRO A 512 -32.03 -9.05 -17.50
C PRO A 512 -32.20 -8.79 -19.01
N PRO A 513 -31.61 -7.71 -19.57
CA PRO A 513 -31.89 -7.27 -20.94
C PRO A 513 -31.54 -8.32 -22.02
N ASN A 514 -30.66 -9.26 -21.69
CA ASN A 514 -30.24 -10.33 -22.59
C ASN A 514 -31.14 -11.58 -22.51
N ILE A 515 -32.19 -11.55 -21.67
CA ILE A 515 -33.16 -12.63 -21.52
C ILE A 515 -34.47 -12.16 -22.15
N LEU A 516 -34.89 -12.85 -23.19
CA LEU A 516 -36.09 -12.52 -23.95
C LEU A 516 -37.34 -13.02 -23.22
N PRO A 517 -38.41 -12.23 -23.17
CA PRO A 517 -39.69 -12.70 -22.64
C PRO A 517 -40.24 -13.81 -23.54
N SER A 518 -41.00 -14.74 -22.95
CA SER A 518 -41.72 -15.80 -23.66
C SER A 518 -40.85 -16.80 -24.46
N VAL A 519 -39.54 -16.86 -24.19
CA VAL A 519 -38.64 -17.87 -24.77
C VAL A 519 -38.32 -18.94 -23.72
N HIS A 520 -38.29 -20.20 -24.16
CA HIS A 520 -37.94 -21.32 -23.29
C HIS A 520 -36.58 -21.06 -22.60
N THR A 521 -36.62 -21.04 -21.27
CA THR A 521 -35.49 -20.65 -20.42
C THR A 521 -35.27 -21.75 -19.38
N THR A 522 -34.04 -22.25 -19.30
CA THR A 522 -33.60 -23.19 -18.27
C THR A 522 -32.85 -22.42 -17.19
N LEU A 523 -33.32 -22.54 -15.96
CA LEU A 523 -32.66 -21.98 -14.78
C LEU A 523 -31.96 -23.11 -14.04
N VAL A 524 -30.66 -23.00 -13.85
CA VAL A 524 -29.87 -23.93 -13.04
C VAL A 524 -29.36 -23.16 -11.84
N TRP A 525 -29.80 -23.55 -10.66
CA TRP A 525 -29.32 -22.96 -9.41
C TRP A 525 -28.61 -24.02 -8.60
N ASP A 526 -27.47 -23.67 -8.04
CA ASP A 526 -26.70 -24.53 -7.16
C ASP A 526 -26.17 -23.73 -5.98
N ASN A 527 -26.02 -24.39 -4.83
CA ASN A 527 -25.36 -23.80 -3.70
C ASN A 527 -23.86 -23.97 -3.86
N ASN A 528 -23.17 -22.84 -3.86
CA ASN A 528 -21.72 -22.79 -3.89
C ASN A 528 -21.22 -22.68 -2.45
N ASP A 529 -21.19 -23.83 -1.80
CA ASP A 529 -20.73 -23.96 -0.42
C ASP A 529 -19.22 -24.23 -0.37
N PHE A 530 -18.46 -23.26 0.13
CA PHE A 530 -17.00 -23.39 0.31
C PHE A 530 -16.63 -23.46 1.79
N GLY A 531 -15.68 -24.35 2.11
CA GLY A 531 -15.10 -24.46 3.45
C GLY A 531 -16.02 -25.11 4.48
N GLU A 532 -16.95 -25.95 4.03
CA GLU A 532 -17.92 -26.66 4.90
C GLU A 532 -17.25 -27.52 5.98
N GLU A 533 -16.03 -28.01 5.73
CA GLU A 533 -15.24 -28.79 6.69
C GLU A 533 -14.55 -27.94 7.77
N THR A 534 -15.24 -26.92 8.29
CA THR A 534 -14.78 -26.21 9.48
C THR A 534 -15.52 -26.71 10.71
N LEU A 535 -14.78 -27.28 11.66
CA LEU A 535 -15.31 -27.73 12.97
C LEU A 535 -16.04 -26.63 13.77
N SER A 536 -15.88 -25.37 13.38
CA SER A 536 -16.50 -24.20 14.03
C SER A 536 -17.65 -23.57 13.25
N GLY A 537 -17.89 -24.00 12.00
CA GLY A 537 -18.84 -23.36 11.07
C GLY A 537 -18.48 -21.90 10.72
N LYS A 538 -17.27 -21.44 11.02
CA LYS A 538 -16.81 -20.07 10.73
C LYS A 538 -15.91 -20.06 9.52
N GLY A 539 -16.11 -19.07 8.65
CA GLY A 539 -15.39 -18.97 7.39
C GLY A 539 -15.97 -19.85 6.29
N THR A 540 -17.15 -20.44 6.51
CA THR A 540 -17.95 -21.05 5.46
C THR A 540 -18.54 -19.94 4.59
N THR A 541 -18.56 -20.16 3.27
CA THR A 541 -19.26 -19.29 2.33
C THR A 541 -20.47 -20.05 1.84
N HIS A 542 -21.66 -19.47 2.03
CA HIS A 542 -22.93 -20.03 1.55
C HIS A 542 -23.48 -19.06 0.50
N ASN A 543 -23.12 -19.28 -0.76
CA ASN A 543 -23.60 -18.46 -1.86
C ASN A 543 -24.45 -19.32 -2.80
N THR A 544 -25.67 -18.90 -3.11
CA THR A 544 -26.43 -19.56 -4.18
C THR A 544 -26.05 -18.93 -5.51
N ASN A 545 -25.55 -19.74 -6.42
CA ASN A 545 -25.18 -19.33 -7.78
C ASN A 545 -26.24 -19.83 -8.76
N GLY A 546 -26.53 -19.02 -9.78
CA GLY A 546 -27.51 -19.34 -10.82
C GLY A 546 -26.93 -19.17 -12.22
N ILE A 547 -27.28 -20.08 -13.12
CA ILE A 547 -27.07 -19.98 -14.57
C ILE A 547 -28.44 -19.89 -15.23
N ILE A 548 -28.61 -18.88 -16.08
CA ILE A 548 -29.80 -18.72 -16.92
C ILE A 548 -29.39 -19.09 -18.35
N LEU A 549 -29.99 -20.14 -18.89
CA LEU A 549 -29.78 -20.60 -20.27
C LEU A 549 -31.04 -20.34 -21.07
N GLN A 550 -30.93 -19.58 -22.14
CA GLN A 550 -32.02 -19.34 -23.07
C GLN A 550 -31.55 -19.68 -24.48
N ARG A 551 -32.23 -20.62 -25.15
CA ARG A 551 -31.92 -20.95 -26.54
C ARG A 551 -32.72 -20.01 -27.44
N PRO A 552 -32.07 -19.23 -28.33
CA PRO A 552 -32.81 -18.39 -29.27
C PRO A 552 -33.67 -19.27 -30.18
N SER A 553 -34.92 -18.88 -30.43
CA SER A 553 -35.76 -19.59 -31.40
C SER A 553 -35.21 -19.38 -32.83
N PRO A 554 -35.36 -20.38 -33.73
CA PRO A 554 -34.91 -20.24 -35.12
C PRO A 554 -35.54 -19.04 -35.85
N GLU A 555 -36.73 -18.63 -35.45
CA GLU A 555 -37.48 -17.50 -36.03
C GLU A 555 -36.93 -16.13 -35.59
N LEU A 556 -36.27 -16.03 -34.43
CA LEU A 556 -35.67 -14.80 -33.89
C LEU A 556 -34.19 -14.60 -34.27
N LEU A 557 -33.56 -15.58 -34.92
CA LEU A 557 -32.19 -15.45 -35.43
C LEU A 557 -32.13 -14.51 -36.64
N HIS A 558 -33.18 -14.45 -37.47
CA HIS A 558 -33.21 -13.58 -38.65
C HIS A 558 -33.31 -12.09 -38.32
N SER A 559 -33.90 -11.71 -37.18
CA SER A 559 -33.99 -10.32 -36.75
C SER A 559 -32.79 -9.87 -35.91
N ASN A 560 -32.14 -10.77 -35.17
CA ASN A 560 -31.00 -10.44 -34.31
C ASN A 560 -29.62 -10.53 -35.00
N LEU A 561 -29.50 -11.24 -36.14
CA LEU A 561 -28.27 -11.21 -36.94
C LEU A 561 -27.95 -9.80 -37.47
N LEU A 562 -28.97 -8.96 -37.71
CA LEU A 562 -28.79 -7.56 -38.13
C LEU A 562 -28.32 -6.63 -36.99
N LEU A 563 -28.49 -7.02 -35.72
CA LEU A 563 -28.09 -6.22 -34.55
C LEU A 563 -26.72 -6.63 -33.99
N ILE A 564 -26.32 -7.89 -34.16
CA ILE A 564 -25.00 -8.37 -33.72
C ILE A 564 -23.90 -7.86 -34.66
N ASP A 565 -24.12 -7.80 -35.97
CA ASP A 565 -23.15 -7.27 -36.93
C ASP A 565 -22.82 -5.78 -36.72
N ALA A 566 -23.68 -5.01 -36.05
CA ALA A 566 -23.43 -3.61 -35.71
C ALA A 566 -22.55 -3.43 -34.45
N CYS A 567 -22.47 -4.45 -33.57
CA CYS A 567 -21.68 -4.38 -32.33
C CYS A 567 -20.33 -5.09 -32.41
N THR A 568 -20.12 -5.97 -33.39
CA THR A 568 -18.85 -6.71 -33.57
C THR A 568 -17.92 -6.11 -34.64
N THR A 569 -18.34 -5.07 -35.36
CA THR A 569 -17.55 -4.44 -36.44
C THR A 569 -16.60 -3.32 -35.99
N SER A 570 -16.42 -3.07 -34.69
CA SER A 570 -15.47 -2.06 -34.17
C SER A 570 -14.19 -2.63 -33.53
N PHE A 571 -13.94 -3.95 -33.66
CA PHE A 571 -12.63 -4.55 -33.37
C PHE A 571 -11.99 -5.12 -34.64
N SER A 572 -11.57 -4.22 -35.52
CA SER A 572 -10.49 -4.48 -36.47
C SER A 572 -9.52 -3.31 -36.43
N HIS A 573 -8.28 -3.56 -36.01
CA HIS A 573 -7.13 -2.67 -36.19
C HIS A 573 -7.10 -2.09 -37.61
N PRO A 574 -6.74 -0.81 -37.80
CA PRO A 574 -5.44 -0.25 -37.39
C PRO A 574 -5.47 0.56 -36.09
#